data_AF-A0A4P7F7D3-F1
#
_entry.id   AF-A0A4P7F7D3-F1
#
_cell.length_a   1.000
_cell.length_b   1.000
_cell.length_c   1.000
_cell.angle_alpha   90.00
_cell.angle_beta   90.00
_cell.angle_gamma   90.00
#
_symmetry.space_group_name_H-M   'P 1'
#
loop_
_entity.id
_entity.type
_entity.pdbx_description
1 polymer ?
#
loop_
_entity_poly.entity_id
_entity_poly.type
_entity_poly.pdbx_seq_one_letter_code
_entity_poly.pdbx_strand_id
1 'polypeptide(L)' 'MSSTSSNARHAKLATTRSPRDFRAKDLLRSGASAIETAYELGYSDPAHFTRAFRRWSGRTPREWRQNNLGSKQAT' A
#
# COMPACT_ATOMS: atom_id res chain seq x y z
N MET A 1 21.36 2.82 -4.78
CA MET A 1 20.54 2.54 -3.57
C MET A 1 19.42 3.56 -3.57
N SER A 2 18.22 3.15 -3.98
CA SER A 2 17.22 4.07 -4.53
C SER A 2 16.41 4.83 -3.49
N SER A 3 16.46 6.16 -3.63
CA SER A 3 15.35 7.10 -3.48
C SER A 3 14.81 7.37 -2.08
N THR A 4 15.53 8.17 -1.31
CA THR A 4 14.96 8.96 -0.21
C THR A 4 14.35 10.25 -0.77
N SER A 5 13.16 10.17 -1.37
CA SER A 5 12.44 11.38 -1.81
C SER A 5 11.57 11.93 -0.68
N SER A 6 12.17 12.91 0.01
CA SER A 6 11.65 14.27 0.25
C SER A 6 10.15 14.46 0.53
N ASN A 7 9.92 15.04 1.70
CA ASN A 7 8.85 16.00 2.03
C ASN A 7 7.39 15.48 2.01
N ALA A 8 6.92 15.02 3.18
CA ALA A 8 5.50 14.88 3.50
C ALA A 8 5.20 15.65 4.79
N ARG A 9 5.40 16.97 4.76
CA ARG A 9 4.83 17.88 5.76
C ARG A 9 3.38 18.14 5.33
N HIS A 10 2.43 17.98 6.26
CA HIS A 10 0.97 18.05 6.09
C HIS A 10 0.27 16.77 5.63
N ALA A 11 0.08 15.83 6.57
CA ALA A 11 -1.14 15.05 6.58
C ALA A 11 -1.52 14.72 8.04
N LYS A 12 -2.03 15.71 8.76
CA LYS A 12 -2.98 15.43 9.85
C LYS A 12 -4.18 14.79 9.13
N LEU A 13 -4.49 13.53 9.38
CA LEU A 13 -5.84 12.95 9.30
C LEU A 13 -5.75 11.46 9.68
N ALA A 14 -6.22 11.20 10.89
CA ALA A 14 -7.05 10.07 11.28
C ALA A 14 -6.44 8.65 11.26
N THR A 15 -6.10 8.20 12.46
CA THR A 15 -6.22 6.81 12.92
C THR A 15 -7.68 6.35 12.77
N THR A 16 -8.11 6.06 11.54
CA THR A 16 -9.40 5.40 11.30
C THR A 16 -9.10 4.04 10.70
N ARG A 17 -9.43 2.98 11.43
CA ARG A 17 -9.59 1.62 10.87
C ARG A 17 -10.70 1.74 9.81
N SER A 18 -10.32 2.09 8.59
CA SER A 18 -11.26 2.44 7.52
C SER A 18 -11.58 1.18 6.72
N PRO A 19 -12.79 1.00 6.16
CA PRO A 19 -13.11 -0.09 5.24
C PRO A 19 -12.10 -0.21 4.08
N ARG A 20 -11.45 0.90 3.72
CA ARG A 20 -10.37 0.96 2.71
C ARG A 20 -9.17 0.09 3.08
N ASP A 21 -8.89 -0.07 4.38
CA ASP A 21 -7.73 -0.79 4.85
C ASP A 21 -7.79 -2.28 4.57
N PHE A 22 -8.99 -2.84 4.77
CA PHE A 22 -9.29 -4.22 4.45
C PHE A 22 -9.27 -4.44 2.94
N ARG A 23 -9.92 -3.55 2.18
CA ARG A 23 -10.01 -3.69 0.72
C ARG A 23 -8.63 -3.62 0.05
N ALA A 24 -7.74 -2.73 0.49
CA ALA A 24 -6.40 -2.66 -0.08
C ALA A 24 -5.59 -3.95 0.16
N LYS A 25 -5.66 -4.51 1.37
CA LYS A 25 -4.96 -5.76 1.71
C LYS A 25 -5.54 -6.96 0.97
N ASP A 26 -6.83 -6.95 0.69
CA ASP A 26 -7.51 -7.99 -0.08
C ASP A 26 -7.06 -7.98 -1.55
N LEU A 27 -7.11 -6.81 -2.19
CA LEU A 27 -6.65 -6.61 -3.57
C LEU A 27 -5.16 -6.94 -3.74
N LEU A 28 -4.32 -6.52 -2.81
CA LEU A 28 -2.90 -6.87 -2.86
C LEU A 28 -2.65 -8.38 -2.68
N ARG A 29 -3.56 -9.10 -2.01
CA ARG A 29 -3.47 -10.56 -1.80
C ARG A 29 -3.97 -11.34 -3.00
N SER A 30 -4.98 -10.82 -3.71
CA SER A 30 -5.45 -11.41 -4.96
C SER A 30 -4.43 -11.26 -6.10
N GLY A 31 -3.37 -10.48 -5.90
CA GLY A 31 -2.29 -10.27 -6.87
C GLY A 31 -2.36 -8.93 -7.58
N ALA A 32 -3.34 -8.08 -7.25
CA ALA A 32 -3.46 -6.76 -7.85
C ALA A 32 -2.21 -5.90 -7.60
N SER A 33 -1.91 -5.04 -8.56
CA SER A 33 -0.80 -4.11 -8.43
C SER A 33 -1.12 -3.00 -7.42
N ALA A 34 -0.10 -2.36 -6.87
CA ALA A 34 -0.27 -1.22 -5.98
C ALA A 34 -0.94 -0.02 -6.69
N ILE A 35 -0.76 0.08 -8.01
CA ILE A 35 -1.34 1.10 -8.87
C ILE A 35 -2.85 0.86 -9.01
N GLU A 36 -3.21 -0.37 -9.37
CA GLU A 36 -4.60 -0.79 -9.55
C GLU A 36 -5.38 -0.70 -8.24
N THR A 37 -4.77 -1.15 -7.14
CA THR A 37 -5.32 -1.00 -5.79
C THR A 37 -5.55 0.46 -5.42
N ALA A 38 -4.67 1.38 -5.84
CA ALA A 38 -4.83 2.80 -5.57
C ALA A 38 -6.06 3.37 -6.27
N TYR A 39 -6.22 3.08 -7.56
CA TYR A 39 -7.36 3.56 -8.34
C TYR A 39 -8.69 2.96 -7.85
N GLU A 40 -8.71 1.67 -7.51
CA GLU A 40 -9.88 1.01 -6.93
C GLU A 40 -10.33 1.60 -5.59
N LEU A 41 -9.38 2.11 -4.80
CA LEU A 41 -9.67 2.79 -3.53
C LEU A 41 -10.05 4.26 -3.70
N GLY A 42 -10.10 4.76 -4.94
CA GLY A 42 -10.42 6.14 -5.27
C GLY A 42 -9.26 7.12 -5.08
N TYR A 43 -8.00 6.65 -5.04
CA TYR A 43 -6.85 7.55 -5.09
C TYR A 43 -6.61 8.02 -6.52
N SER A 44 -6.43 9.32 -6.69
CA SER A 44 -6.07 9.92 -7.98
C SER A 44 -4.65 9.58 -8.42
N ASP A 45 -3.78 9.17 -7.49
CA ASP A 45 -2.37 8.87 -7.77
C ASP A 45 -1.84 7.70 -6.91
N PRO A 46 -1.14 6.71 -7.52
CA PRO A 46 -0.56 5.58 -6.81
C PRO A 46 0.51 5.92 -5.75
N ALA A 47 1.23 7.04 -5.90
CA ALA A 47 2.22 7.47 -4.92
C ALA A 47 1.55 8.04 -3.64
N HIS A 48 0.35 8.62 -3.76
CA HIS A 48 -0.46 8.97 -2.58
C HIS A 48 -0.91 7.73 -1.82
N PHE A 49 -1.41 6.71 -2.53
CA PHE A 49 -1.77 5.43 -1.92
C PHE A 49 -0.58 4.76 -1.26
N THR A 50 0.58 4.68 -1.92
CA THR A 50 1.77 4.02 -1.36
C THR A 50 2.23 4.66 -0.06
N ARG A 51 2.22 5.99 0.00
CA ARG A 51 2.56 6.76 1.20
C ARG A 51 1.54 6.55 2.31
N ALA A 52 0.25 6.58 1.98
CA ALA A 52 -0.82 6.27 2.92
C ALA A 52 -0.67 4.84 3.44
N PHE A 53 -0.65 3.83 2.57
CA PHE A 53 -0.48 2.41 2.87
C PHE A 53 0.67 2.14 3.82
N ARG A 54 1.84 2.72 3.56
CA ARG A 54 3.00 2.57 4.46
C ARG A 54 2.76 3.16 5.84
N ARG A 55 2.01 4.26 5.94
CA ARG A 55 1.70 4.91 7.21
C ARG A 55 0.79 4.08 8.12
N TRP A 56 -0.24 3.42 7.56
CA TRP A 56 -1.18 2.63 8.37
C TRP A 56 -0.83 1.14 8.45
N SER A 57 -0.15 0.56 7.45
CA SER A 57 0.28 -0.85 7.48
C SER A 57 1.72 -1.06 7.97
N GLY A 58 2.51 0.01 8.07
CA GLY A 58 3.92 -0.03 8.45
C GLY A 58 4.89 -0.49 7.34
N ARG A 59 4.39 -0.95 6.18
CA ARG A 59 5.20 -1.45 5.05
C ARG A 59 4.68 -0.92 3.73
N THR A 60 5.50 -0.87 2.69
CA THR A 60 5.00 -0.51 1.35
C THR A 60 4.09 -1.62 0.79
N PRO A 61 3.16 -1.31 -0.13
CA PRO A 61 2.36 -2.33 -0.82
C PRO A 61 3.22 -3.39 -1.52
N ARG A 62 4.39 -2.98 -2.05
CA ARG A 62 5.34 -3.87 -2.72
C ARG A 62 5.96 -4.86 -1.73
N GLU A 63 6.49 -4.38 -0.61
CA GLU A 63 7.05 -5.24 0.45
C GLU A 63 5.99 -6.16 1.04
N TRP A 64 4.77 -5.65 1.24
CA TRP A 64 3.64 -6.45 1.71
C TRP A 64 3.32 -7.57 0.73
N ARG A 65 3.30 -7.30 -0.58
CA ARG A 65 3.11 -8.32 -1.61
C ARG A 65 4.24 -9.33 -1.65
N GLN A 66 5.49 -8.87 -1.63
CA GLN A 66 6.68 -9.73 -1.66
C GLN A 66 6.72 -10.69 -0.47
N ASN A 67 6.37 -10.21 0.72
CA ASN A 67 6.31 -11.03 1.93
C ASN A 67 5.18 -12.08 1.90
N ASN A 68 4.12 -11.85 1.13
CA ASN A 68 3.05 -12.84 0.91
C ASN A 68 3.33 -13.79 -0.27
N LEU A 69 4.11 -13.33 -1.27
CA LEU A 69 4.51 -14.10 -2.45
C LEU A 69 5.70 -15.03 -2.16
N GLY A 70 6.57 -14.69 -1.21
CA GLY A 70 7.72 -15.50 -0.79
C GLY A 70 7.34 -16.84 -0.13
N SER A 71 6.07 -17.02 0.24
CA SER A 71 5.53 -18.26 0.81
C SER A 71 4.85 -19.18 -0.22
N LYS A 72 4.94 -18.88 -1.54
CA LYS A 72 4.32 -19.69 -2.60
C LYS A 72 5.30 -20.25 -3.65
N GLN A 73 6.60 -20.19 -3.41
CA GLN A 73 7.65 -20.72 -4.29
C GLN A 73 8.64 -21.60 -3.51
N ALA A 74 8.15 -22.74 -3.01
CA ALA A 74 8.99 -23.82 -2.50
C ALA A 74 8.22 -25.15 -2.65
N THR A 75 8.06 -25.60 -3.90
CA THR A 75 7.88 -27.01 -4.27
C THR A 75 8.49 -27.20 -5.66
#